data_AF-A0A352N9C4-F1
#
_entry.id   AF-A0A352N9C4-F1
#
_cell.length_a   1.000
_cell.length_b   1.000
_cell.length_c   1.000
_cell.angle_alpha   90.00
_cell.angle_beta   90.00
_cell.angle_gamma   90.00
#
_symmetry.space_group_name_H-M   'P 1'
#
loop_
_entity.id
_entity.type
_entity.pdbx_description
1 polymer ?
#
loop_
_entity_poly.entity_id
_entity_poly.type
_entity_poly.pdbx_seq_one_letter_code
_entity_poly.pdbx_strand_id
1 'polypeptide(L)'
;MPYVFQSINRKTGKPHRKWRFQYTDYAGERRSGTGLTSKIETEKLATKIESEHDEIRKGYRPLPSKADKHKRESFRKFADEYIAWGKSQGGRGGRPWGDVHERKRIKYLSWWEKELDLQMLADLEGSLPRIEMKLRELQQVQKSGKTIEHYAEGLH
;
A
#
# COMPACT_ATOMS: atom_id res chain seq x y z
N MET A 1 15.82 -23.93 -7.82
CA MET A 1 16.24 -24.48 -6.51
C MET A 1 16.75 -23.32 -5.69
N PRO A 2 16.01 -22.94 -4.64
CA PRO A 2 16.35 -21.80 -3.82
C PRO A 2 17.61 -22.08 -3.02
N TYR A 3 18.52 -21.11 -2.95
CA TYR A 3 19.78 -21.24 -2.22
C TYR A 3 19.63 -20.67 -0.81
N VAL A 4 19.67 -21.52 0.21
CA VAL A 4 19.51 -21.13 1.63
C VAL A 4 20.86 -21.07 2.33
N PHE A 5 21.17 -19.96 2.99
CA PHE A 5 22.45 -19.73 3.65
C PHE A 5 22.26 -18.93 4.95
N GLN A 6 23.20 -19.09 5.87
CA GLN A 6 23.23 -18.29 7.09
C GLN A 6 24.33 -17.24 6.98
N SER A 7 23.97 -15.97 7.07
CA SER A 7 24.97 -14.90 7.08
C SER A 7 25.63 -14.81 8.46
N ILE A 8 26.90 -14.42 8.50
CA ILE A 8 27.67 -14.19 9.73
C ILE A 8 27.75 -12.68 9.99
N ASN A 9 27.51 -12.27 11.23
CA ASN A 9 27.72 -10.89 11.63
C ASN A 9 29.22 -10.60 11.71
N ARG A 10 29.72 -9.76 10.80
CA ARG A 10 31.16 -9.41 10.70
C ARG A 10 31.75 -8.77 11.97
N LYS A 11 30.94 -8.12 12.82
CA LYS A 11 31.42 -7.48 14.05
C LYS A 11 31.51 -8.44 15.24
N THR A 12 30.63 -9.44 15.29
CA THR A 12 30.53 -10.36 16.44
C THR A 12 30.97 -11.78 16.14
N GLY A 13 31.26 -12.11 14.87
CA GLY A 13 31.59 -13.48 14.42
C GLY A 13 30.45 -14.50 14.52
N LYS A 14 29.34 -14.15 15.16
CA LYS A 14 28.17 -15.01 15.36
C LYS A 14 27.26 -15.05 14.12
N PRO A 15 26.68 -16.23 13.80
CA PRO A 15 25.68 -16.33 12.73
C PRO A 15 24.42 -15.54 13.08
N HIS A 16 23.77 -14.98 12.05
CA HIS A 16 22.47 -14.33 12.23
C HIS A 16 21.39 -15.35 12.61
N ARG A 17 20.51 -14.96 13.55
CA ARG A 17 19.42 -15.82 14.07
C ARG A 17 18.47 -16.32 12.98
N LYS A 18 18.25 -15.52 11.94
CA LYS A 18 17.41 -15.86 10.80
C LYS A 18 18.27 -16.31 9.63
N TRP A 19 17.87 -17.41 9.00
CA TRP A 19 18.44 -17.86 7.74
C TRP A 19 18.07 -16.88 6.63
N ARG A 20 18.90 -16.82 5.58
CA ARG A 20 18.62 -16.07 4.35
C ARG A 20 18.45 -17.06 3.21
N PHE A 21 17.76 -16.64 2.16
CA PHE A 21 17.60 -17.46 0.98
C PHE A 21 17.68 -16.60 -0.27
N GLN A 22 18.05 -17.21 -1.40
CA GLN A 22 17.97 -16.63 -2.73
C GLN A 22 16.95 -17.38 -3.56
N TYR A 23 16.16 -16.64 -4.33
CA TYR A 23 15.17 -17.17 -5.25
C TYR A 23 15.23 -16.41 -6.57
N THR A 24 14.70 -17.01 -7.62
CA THR A 24 14.57 -16.37 -8.93
C THR A 24 13.22 -15.66 -8.99
N ASP A 25 13.20 -14.36 -9.20
CA ASP A 25 11.94 -13.61 -9.30
C ASP A 25 11.25 -13.80 -10.66
N TYR A 26 10.07 -13.21 -10.83
CA TYR A 26 9.27 -13.38 -12.04
C TYR A 26 9.98 -12.80 -13.29
N ALA A 27 10.90 -11.85 -13.11
CA ALA A 27 11.70 -11.24 -14.18
C ALA A 27 12.95 -12.06 -14.53
N GLY A 28 13.21 -13.14 -13.80
CA GLY A 28 14.40 -13.99 -13.99
C GLY A 28 15.63 -13.50 -13.21
N GLU A 29 15.49 -12.51 -12.33
CA GLU A 29 16.60 -11.98 -11.54
C GLU A 29 16.74 -12.72 -10.20
N ARG A 30 17.98 -12.88 -9.72
CA ARG A 30 18.21 -13.47 -8.39
C ARG A 30 17.98 -12.43 -7.30
N ARG A 31 17.00 -12.69 -6.43
CA ARG A 31 16.68 -11.86 -5.25
C ARG A 31 17.01 -12.60 -3.96
N SER A 32 17.35 -11.85 -2.92
CA SER A 32 17.63 -12.38 -1.59
C SER A 32 16.50 -12.04 -0.63
N GLY A 33 16.02 -13.03 0.12
CA GLY A 33 15.02 -12.90 1.16
C GLY A 33 15.57 -13.23 2.55
N THR A 34 14.85 -12.78 3.58
CA THR A 34 15.10 -13.19 4.96
C THR A 34 14.10 -14.27 5.34
N GLY A 35 14.60 -15.43 5.76
CA GLY A 35 13.82 -16.57 6.17
C GLY A 35 13.55 -16.62 7.67
N LEU A 36 13.37 -17.84 8.15
CA LEU A 36 13.01 -18.16 9.53
C LEU A 36 14.23 -18.57 10.35
N THR A 37 14.02 -18.95 11.61
CA THR A 37 15.08 -19.42 12.51
C THR A 37 15.53 -20.84 12.21
N SER A 38 14.71 -21.63 11.51
CA SER A 38 15.04 -22.98 11.06
C SER A 38 15.43 -23.02 9.58
N LYS A 39 16.44 -23.82 9.24
CA LYS A 39 16.87 -24.05 7.85
C LYS A 39 15.78 -24.70 7.02
N ILE A 40 15.17 -25.77 7.55
CA ILE A 40 14.14 -26.56 6.87
C ILE A 40 12.89 -25.69 6.59
N GLU A 41 12.47 -24.88 7.56
CA GLU A 41 11.34 -23.97 7.36
C GLU A 41 11.66 -22.88 6.33
N THR A 42 12.91 -22.43 6.31
CA THR A 42 13.39 -21.44 5.32
C THR A 42 13.46 -22.03 3.92
N GLU A 43 13.86 -23.29 3.76
CA GLU A 43 13.82 -24.00 2.48
C GLU A 43 12.40 -24.16 1.96
N LYS A 44 11.46 -24.59 2.83
CA LYS A 44 10.03 -24.67 2.46
C LYS A 44 9.47 -23.30 2.03
N LEU A 45 9.79 -22.25 2.78
CA LEU A 45 9.40 -20.88 2.46
C LEU A 45 10.00 -20.42 1.13
N ALA A 46 11.28 -20.67 0.91
CA ALA A 46 11.97 -20.25 -0.31
C ALA A 46 11.46 -20.99 -1.55
N THR A 47 11.15 -22.28 -1.44
CA THR A 47 10.55 -23.08 -2.52
C THR A 47 9.15 -22.57 -2.85
N LYS A 48 8.35 -22.23 -1.83
CA LYS A 48 7.03 -21.63 -2.03
C LYS A 48 7.13 -20.31 -2.78
N ILE A 49 8.06 -19.43 -2.38
CA ILE A 49 8.26 -18.12 -3.03
C ILE A 49 8.74 -18.29 -4.48
N GLU A 50 9.72 -19.16 -4.74
CA GLU A 50 10.19 -19.42 -6.10
C GLU A 50 9.06 -20.00 -6.98
N SER A 51 8.23 -20.91 -6.45
CA SER A 51 7.03 -21.42 -7.14
C SER A 51 6.02 -20.32 -7.49
N GLU A 52 5.73 -19.41 -6.55
CA GLU A 52 4.81 -18.29 -6.79
C GLU A 52 5.33 -17.35 -7.90
N HIS A 53 6.64 -17.09 -7.92
CA HIS A 53 7.28 -16.29 -8.96
C HIS A 53 7.32 -17.01 -10.32
N ASP A 54 7.49 -18.34 -10.33
CA ASP A 54 7.40 -19.16 -11.53
C ASP A 54 5.96 -19.19 -12.10
N GLU A 55 4.94 -19.24 -11.24
CA GLU A 55 3.54 -19.13 -11.64
C GLU A 55 3.22 -17.78 -12.28
N ILE A 56 3.76 -16.69 -11.73
CA ILE A 56 3.68 -15.35 -12.34
C ILE A 56 4.37 -15.34 -13.71
N ARG A 57 5.58 -15.91 -13.82
CA ARG A 57 6.33 -15.95 -15.09
C ARG A 57 5.61 -16.75 -16.17
N LYS A 58 4.91 -17.83 -15.78
CA LYS A 58 4.09 -18.66 -16.69
C LYS A 58 2.73 -18.04 -17.01
N GLY A 59 2.38 -16.90 -16.41
CA GLY A 59 1.12 -16.19 -16.66
C GLY A 59 -0.09 -16.78 -15.93
N TYR A 60 0.10 -17.72 -15.00
CA TYR A 60 -0.99 -18.25 -14.18
C TYR A 60 -1.45 -17.28 -13.08
N ARG A 61 -0.59 -16.31 -12.73
CA ARG A 61 -0.92 -15.20 -11.82
C ARG A 61 -0.64 -13.86 -12.51
N PRO A 62 -1.46 -12.82 -12.24
CA PRO A 62 -1.14 -11.48 -12.72
C PRO A 62 0.20 -11.02 -12.14
N LEU A 63 0.94 -10.22 -12.92
CA LEU A 63 2.19 -9.65 -12.44
C LEU A 63 1.90 -8.76 -11.22
N PRO A 64 2.64 -8.93 -10.11
CA PRO A 64 2.53 -8.02 -8.98
C PRO A 64 2.95 -6.63 -9.45
N SER A 65 1.99 -5.71 -9.48
CA SER A 65 2.22 -4.31 -9.80
C SER A 65 2.93 -3.63 -8.62
N LYS A 66 3.70 -2.58 -8.88
CA LYS A 66 4.27 -1.73 -7.81
C LYS A 66 3.17 -1.19 -6.88
N ALA A 67 1.95 -1.03 -7.40
CA ALA A 67 0.77 -0.64 -6.62
C ALA A 67 0.38 -1.70 -5.56
N ASP A 68 0.64 -2.98 -5.80
CA ASP A 68 0.29 -4.07 -4.88
C ASP A 68 1.09 -4.01 -3.57
N LYS A 69 2.24 -3.33 -3.56
CA LYS A 69 3.08 -3.16 -2.37
C LYS A 69 2.34 -2.46 -1.23
N HIS A 70 1.54 -1.44 -1.57
CA HIS A 70 0.86 -0.58 -0.59
C HIS A 70 -0.59 -0.97 -0.36
N LYS A 71 -1.12 -1.94 -1.11
CA LYS A 71 -2.53 -2.40 -0.99
C LYS A 71 -2.92 -2.82 0.43
N ARG A 72 -2.00 -3.45 1.15
CA ARG A 72 -2.22 -3.93 2.54
C ARG A 72 -1.86 -2.91 3.61
N GLU A 73 -1.39 -1.73 3.21
CA GLU A 73 -1.12 -0.67 4.15
C GLU A 73 -2.41 0.08 4.49
N SER A 74 -2.47 0.61 5.71
CA SER A 74 -3.66 1.29 6.23
C SER A 74 -3.99 2.55 5.42
N PHE A 75 -5.26 2.72 5.05
CA PHE A 75 -5.73 3.94 4.38
C PHE A 75 -5.40 5.19 5.20
N ARG A 76 -5.61 5.12 6.53
CA ARG A 76 -5.35 6.22 7.46
C ARG A 76 -3.93 6.75 7.38
N LYS A 77 -2.95 5.85 7.24
CA LYS A 77 -1.54 6.22 7.10
C LYS A 77 -1.32 7.13 5.88
N PHE A 78 -1.92 6.81 4.73
CA PHE A 78 -1.81 7.63 3.52
C PHE A 78 -2.59 8.94 3.64
N ALA A 79 -3.76 8.92 4.28
CA ALA A 79 -4.51 10.14 4.56
C ALA A 79 -3.69 11.11 5.43
N ASP A 80 -3.04 10.60 6.48
CA ASP A 80 -2.19 11.41 7.36
C ASP A 80 -0.93 11.93 6.63
N GLU A 81 -0.32 11.12 5.76
CA GLU A 81 0.81 11.55 4.91
C GLU A 81 0.40 12.63 3.90
N TYR A 82 -0.76 12.49 3.27
CA TYR A 82 -1.33 13.50 2.38
C TYR A 82 -1.62 14.81 3.12
N ILE A 83 -2.16 14.74 4.33
CA ILE A 83 -2.37 15.92 5.19
C ILE A 83 -1.03 16.56 5.54
N ALA A 84 -0.01 15.78 5.93
CA ALA A 84 1.32 16.29 6.26
C ALA A 84 2.01 16.96 5.06
N TRP A 85 1.86 16.38 3.86
CA TRP A 85 2.26 17.00 2.61
C TRP A 85 1.50 18.32 2.38
N GLY A 86 0.19 18.33 2.60
CA GLY A 86 -0.65 19.52 2.51
C GLY A 86 -0.19 20.68 3.42
N LYS A 87 0.17 20.35 4.66
CA LYS A 87 0.70 21.31 5.66
C LYS A 87 2.09 21.82 5.34
N SER A 88 2.87 21.12 4.50
CA SER A 88 4.22 21.58 4.12
C SER A 88 4.22 22.30 2.78
N GLN A 89 3.61 21.71 1.75
CA GLN A 89 3.78 22.15 0.36
C GLN A 89 2.56 21.97 -0.56
N GLY A 90 1.38 21.59 -0.04
CA GLY A 90 0.22 21.30 -0.89
C GLY A 90 -0.53 22.52 -1.46
N GLY A 91 -0.19 23.72 -1.00
CA GLY A 91 -0.75 25.00 -1.44
C GLY A 91 -0.03 25.60 -2.64
N ARG A 92 -0.57 26.73 -3.13
CA ARG A 92 -0.08 27.40 -4.35
C ARG A 92 1.40 27.77 -4.22
N GLY A 93 2.20 27.33 -5.20
CA GLY A 93 3.64 27.60 -5.24
C GLY A 93 4.46 26.82 -4.22
N GLY A 94 4.00 25.64 -3.81
CA GLY A 94 4.72 24.80 -2.83
C GLY A 94 4.62 25.31 -1.39
N ARG A 95 3.65 26.19 -1.11
CA ARG A 95 3.37 26.70 0.24
C ARG A 95 2.46 25.72 0.99
N PRO A 96 2.37 25.79 2.32
CA PRO A 96 1.32 25.10 3.07
C PRO A 96 -0.09 25.47 2.59
N TRP A 97 -1.05 24.57 2.77
CA TRP A 97 -2.46 24.94 2.78
C TRP A 97 -2.76 25.96 3.87
N GLY A 98 -3.73 26.84 3.60
CA GLY A 98 -4.33 27.64 4.68
C GLY A 98 -5.23 26.79 5.56
N ASP A 99 -5.40 27.19 6.83
CA ASP A 99 -6.11 26.44 7.87
C ASP A 99 -7.50 25.94 7.45
N VAL A 100 -8.25 26.77 6.71
CA VAL A 100 -9.59 26.40 6.24
C VAL A 100 -9.53 25.26 5.22
N HIS A 101 -8.55 25.28 4.31
CA HIS A 101 -8.39 24.23 3.31
C HIS A 101 -7.95 22.92 3.96
N GLU A 102 -6.99 23.00 4.90
CA GLU A 102 -6.54 21.86 5.69
C GLU A 102 -7.71 21.20 6.45
N ARG A 103 -8.46 21.97 7.24
CA ARG A 103 -9.61 21.46 8.01
C ARG A 103 -10.65 20.79 7.11
N LYS A 104 -10.89 21.34 5.92
CA LYS A 104 -11.79 20.74 4.93
C LYS A 104 -11.26 19.40 4.41
N ARG A 105 -9.98 19.33 4.03
CA ARG A 105 -9.36 18.08 3.55
C ARG A 105 -9.40 16.98 4.61
N ILE A 106 -9.07 17.31 5.86
CA ILE A 106 -9.19 16.37 7.00
C ILE A 106 -10.62 15.86 7.14
N LYS A 107 -11.61 16.76 7.09
CA LYS A 107 -13.02 16.41 7.20
C LYS A 107 -13.48 15.47 6.07
N TYR A 108 -13.09 15.75 4.83
CA TYR A 108 -13.51 14.93 3.69
C TYR A 108 -12.87 13.55 3.69
N LEU A 109 -11.56 13.46 3.99
CA LEU A 109 -10.88 12.18 4.11
C LEU A 109 -11.47 11.32 5.23
N SER A 110 -11.74 11.91 6.39
CA SER A 110 -12.35 11.19 7.52
C SER A 110 -13.79 10.76 7.22
N TRP A 111 -14.52 11.54 6.41
CA TRP A 111 -15.87 11.16 5.96
C TRP A 111 -15.80 9.95 5.01
N TRP A 112 -14.89 9.94 4.04
CA TRP A 112 -14.72 8.80 3.14
C TRP A 112 -14.23 7.54 3.85
N GLU A 113 -13.28 7.68 4.78
CA GLU A 113 -12.80 6.59 5.64
C GLU A 113 -13.98 5.88 6.32
N LYS A 114 -14.92 6.66 6.85
CA LYS A 114 -16.12 6.14 7.53
C LYS A 114 -17.18 5.60 6.58
N GLU A 115 -17.53 6.32 5.52
CA GLU A 115 -18.66 5.96 4.66
C GLU A 115 -18.38 4.76 3.75
N LEU A 116 -17.11 4.50 3.45
CA LEU A 116 -16.68 3.37 2.62
C LEU A 116 -16.01 2.26 3.44
N ASP A 117 -15.88 2.42 4.77
CA ASP A 117 -15.18 1.52 5.68
C ASP A 117 -13.75 1.19 5.19
N LEU A 118 -12.99 2.24 4.85
CA LEU A 118 -11.65 2.10 4.28
C LEU A 118 -10.64 1.77 5.37
N GLN A 119 -10.24 0.51 5.47
CA GLN A 119 -9.20 0.08 6.41
C GLN A 119 -7.83 0.11 5.74
N MET A 120 -7.77 -0.31 4.48
CA MET A 120 -6.56 -0.44 3.68
C MET A 120 -6.71 0.27 2.33
N LEU A 121 -5.58 0.58 1.69
CA LEU A 121 -5.60 1.15 0.34
C LEU A 121 -6.28 0.23 -0.69
N ALA A 122 -6.21 -1.09 -0.50
CA ALA A 122 -6.90 -2.05 -1.35
C ALA A 122 -8.42 -1.85 -1.38
N ASP A 123 -9.01 -1.31 -0.32
CA ASP A 123 -10.47 -1.14 -0.24
C ASP A 123 -10.99 -0.08 -1.23
N LEU A 124 -10.10 0.78 -1.73
CA LEU A 124 -10.41 1.71 -2.81
C LEU A 124 -10.52 1.02 -4.18
N GLU A 125 -9.87 -0.14 -4.37
CA GLU A 125 -9.91 -0.88 -5.63
C GLU A 125 -11.34 -1.36 -5.93
N GLY A 126 -11.92 -0.92 -7.03
CA GLY A 126 -13.31 -1.24 -7.39
C GLY A 126 -14.37 -0.52 -6.53
N SER A 127 -14.00 0.49 -5.73
CA SER A 127 -14.94 1.25 -4.90
C SER A 127 -15.75 2.31 -5.67
N LEU A 128 -15.46 2.55 -6.95
CA LEU A 128 -16.08 3.60 -7.76
C LEU A 128 -17.62 3.60 -7.72
N PRO A 129 -18.33 2.46 -7.86
CA PRO A 129 -19.80 2.47 -7.77
C PRO A 129 -20.31 2.93 -6.39
N ARG A 130 -19.59 2.59 -5.31
CA ARG A 130 -19.92 3.01 -3.94
C ARG A 130 -19.64 4.50 -3.74
N ILE A 131 -18.53 5.00 -4.29
CA ILE A 131 -18.20 6.43 -4.31
C ILE A 131 -19.31 7.21 -5.03
N GLU A 132 -19.71 6.81 -6.23
CA GLU A 132 -20.78 7.47 -6.97
C GLU A 132 -22.12 7.45 -6.22
N MET A 133 -22.47 6.32 -5.61
CA MET A 133 -23.67 6.20 -4.79
C MET A 133 -23.66 7.22 -3.65
N LYS A 134 -22.55 7.32 -2.92
CA LYS A 134 -22.38 8.30 -1.82
C LYS A 134 -22.40 9.75 -2.29
N LEU A 135 -21.85 10.05 -3.47
CA LEU A 135 -21.96 11.40 -4.05
C LEU A 135 -23.40 11.75 -4.43
N ARG A 136 -24.17 10.79 -4.96
CA ARG A 136 -25.61 10.96 -5.26
C ARG A 136 -26.43 11.14 -3.97
N GLU A 137 -26.12 10.42 -2.89
CA GLU A 137 -26.73 10.64 -1.58
C GLU A 137 -26.51 12.08 -1.09
N LEU A 138 -25.28 12.61 -1.20
CA LEU A 138 -25.00 14.02 -0.85
C LEU A 138 -25.80 15.01 -1.71
N GLN A 139 -26.03 14.69 -2.98
CA GLN A 139 -26.87 15.49 -3.88
C GLN A 139 -28.33 15.50 -3.44
N GLN A 140 -28.86 14.36 -3.01
CA GLN A 140 -30.24 14.24 -2.52
C GLN A 140 -30.49 15.05 -1.25
N VAL A 141 -29.48 15.20 -0.40
CA VAL A 141 -29.54 16.03 0.83
C VAL A 141 -29.31 17.53 0.52
N GLN A 142 -29.49 17.96 -0.73
CA GLN A 142 -29.35 19.35 -1.20
C GLN A 142 -28.01 20.02 -0.85
N LYS A 143 -26.91 19.25 -0.79
CA LYS A 143 -25.58 19.86 -0.74
C LYS A 143 -25.32 20.60 -2.06
N SER A 144 -24.67 21.78 -1.97
CA SER A 144 -24.31 22.52 -3.18
C SER A 144 -23.36 21.71 -4.04
N GLY A 145 -23.47 21.83 -5.37
CA GLY A 145 -22.61 21.11 -6.32
C GLY A 145 -21.12 21.32 -6.03
N LYS A 146 -20.72 22.53 -5.61
CA LYS A 146 -19.35 22.84 -5.18
C LYS A 146 -18.89 22.04 -3.97
N THR A 147 -19.80 21.76 -3.04
CA THR A 147 -19.50 20.92 -1.88
C THR A 147 -19.25 19.48 -2.32
N ILE A 148 -20.10 18.94 -3.20
CA ILE A 148 -19.97 17.57 -3.72
C ILE A 148 -18.65 17.39 -4.49
N GLU A 149 -18.29 18.37 -5.33
CA GLU A 149 -17.00 18.40 -6.04
C GLU A 149 -15.81 18.32 -5.07
N HIS A 150 -15.86 19.07 -3.96
CA HIS A 150 -14.80 19.01 -2.95
C HIS A 150 -14.72 17.66 -2.21
N TYR A 151 -15.84 16.95 -2.04
CA TYR A 151 -15.81 15.57 -1.54
C TYR A 151 -15.18 14.63 -2.58
N ALA A 152 -15.54 14.76 -3.85
CA ALA A 152 -14.97 13.94 -4.93
C ALA A 152 -13.44 14.15 -5.08
N GLU A 153 -12.98 15.40 -5.03
CA GLU A 153 -11.55 15.76 -5.04
C GLU A 153 -10.76 15.14 -3.87
N GLY A 154 -11.42 14.68 -2.80
CA GLY A 154 -10.76 14.05 -1.65
C GLY A 154 -10.24 12.63 -1.93
N LEU A 155 -10.71 11.97 -2.99
CA LEU A 155 -10.32 10.61 -3.37
C LEU A 155 -9.61 10.53 -4.74
N HIS A 156 -9.40 11.66 -5.40
CA HIS A 156 -8.82 11.75 -6.73
C HIS A 156 -7.32 12.05 -6.68
#